data_AF-A0A6L7Z389-F1
#
_entry.id   AF-A0A6L7Z389-F1
#
_cell.length_a   1.000
_cell.length_b   1.000
_cell.length_c   1.000
_cell.angle_alpha   90.00
_cell.angle_beta   90.00
_cell.angle_gamma   90.00
#
_symmetry.space_group_name_H-M   'P 1'
#
loop_
_entity.id
_entity.type
_entity.pdbx_description
1 polymer ?
#
loop_
_entity_poly.entity_id
_entity_poly.type
_entity_poly.pdbx_seq_one_letter_code
_entity_poly.pdbx_strand_id
1 'polypeptide(L)'
;MNGPRLKVLVLFAVLAALTPPVAAAAAAPAADARVVPVAPHDIPADVIVRAFVKAEDGALWLVIRVPLTSMRDVNFPVRGPGYVEIEEASELIADQAKIWIADYVALFEESTRLPTPTVVAARI
;
A
#
# COMPACT_ATOMS: atom_id res chain seq x y z
N MET A 1 -30.74 13.32 -12.50
CA MET A 1 -29.96 13.42 -11.25
C MET A 1 -28.58 12.86 -11.52
N ASN A 2 -27.60 13.71 -11.83
CA ASN A 2 -26.19 13.30 -11.96
C ASN A 2 -25.50 13.68 -10.65
N GLY A 3 -25.27 12.71 -9.77
CA GLY A 3 -24.47 12.91 -8.57
C GLY A 3 -22.98 13.11 -8.91
N PRO A 4 -22.18 13.65 -7.97
CA PRO A 4 -20.78 13.91 -8.21
C PRO A 4 -20.00 12.62 -8.51
N ARG A 5 -19.11 12.66 -9.52
CA ARG A 5 -18.27 11.51 -9.91
C ARG A 5 -16.97 11.52 -9.10
N LEU A 6 -16.67 10.46 -8.37
CA LEU A 6 -15.46 10.37 -7.55
C LEU A 6 -14.29 9.76 -8.34
N LYS A 7 -13.14 10.46 -8.39
CA LYS A 7 -11.94 10.03 -9.14
C LYS A 7 -10.70 10.05 -8.24
N VAL A 8 -9.90 9.00 -8.29
CA VAL A 8 -8.72 8.82 -7.42
C VAL A 8 -7.47 8.55 -8.23
N LEU A 9 -6.45 9.35 -7.97
CA LEU A 9 -5.09 9.14 -8.43
C LEU A 9 -4.28 8.60 -7.26
N VAL A 10 -3.83 7.35 -7.34
CA VAL A 10 -2.98 6.76 -6.30
C VAL A 10 -1.53 6.83 -6.76
N LEU A 11 -0.64 7.22 -5.86
CA LEU A 11 0.80 7.22 -6.07
C LEU A 11 1.41 6.37 -4.95
N PHE A 12 2.20 5.39 -5.32
CA PHE A 12 2.98 4.60 -4.38
C PHE A 12 4.41 5.14 -4.39
N ALA A 13 5.08 5.08 -3.25
CA ALA A 13 6.45 5.56 -3.14
C ALA A 13 7.31 4.53 -2.39
N VAL A 14 8.52 4.30 -2.87
CA VAL A 14 9.54 3.51 -2.19
C VAL A 14 10.19 4.40 -1.13
N LEU A 15 9.96 4.13 0.15
CA LEU A 15 10.67 4.78 1.26
C LEU A 15 11.51 3.72 1.98
N ALA A 16 12.84 3.84 1.91
CA ALA A 16 13.75 2.95 2.60
C ALA A 16 13.68 3.20 4.12
N ALA A 17 13.29 2.18 4.88
CA ALA A 17 13.31 2.22 6.34
C ALA A 17 14.73 1.95 6.86
N LEU A 18 15.22 2.79 7.77
CA LEU A 18 16.44 2.57 8.56
C LEU A 18 16.22 1.40 9.52
N THR A 19 16.99 0.32 9.38
CA THR A 19 16.94 -0.86 10.28
C THR A 19 17.74 -0.62 11.57
N PRO A 20 17.18 -0.84 12.77
CA PRO A 20 17.99 -0.94 14.00
C PRO A 20 18.55 -2.36 14.19
N PRO A 21 19.72 -2.54 14.83
CA PRO A 21 20.32 -3.86 15.04
C PRO A 21 19.69 -4.57 16.25
N VAL A 22 19.24 -5.81 16.07
CA VAL A 22 18.79 -6.68 17.17
C VAL A 22 20.00 -7.39 17.77
N ALA A 23 20.21 -7.20 19.09
CA ALA A 23 21.26 -7.83 19.86
C ALA A 23 20.97 -9.33 20.08
N ALA A 24 21.98 -10.17 19.86
CA ALA A 24 21.96 -11.62 20.04
C ALA A 24 22.08 -12.04 21.51
N ALA A 25 21.39 -13.10 21.92
CA ALA A 25 21.64 -13.79 23.18
C ALA A 25 21.40 -15.32 23.11
N ALA A 26 22.52 -16.06 23.19
CA ALA A 26 22.85 -17.34 23.85
C ALA A 26 21.93 -18.60 23.81
N ALA A 27 22.58 -19.78 23.76
CA ALA A 27 22.07 -21.13 23.40
C ALA A 27 22.09 -22.18 24.53
N ALA A 28 21.27 -23.25 24.44
CA ALA A 28 21.48 -24.67 24.89
C ALA A 28 20.26 -25.61 24.48
N PRO A 29 20.27 -26.97 24.54
CA PRO A 29 20.18 -27.84 23.34
C PRO A 29 18.97 -28.83 23.19
N ALA A 30 18.74 -29.19 21.92
CA ALA A 30 18.25 -30.44 21.29
C ALA A 30 16.88 -31.11 21.65
N ALA A 31 15.91 -30.97 20.73
CA ALA A 31 14.99 -32.02 20.27
C ALA A 31 14.63 -31.76 18.79
N ASP A 32 14.76 -32.78 17.93
CA ASP A 32 14.79 -32.68 16.46
C ASP A 32 13.39 -32.57 15.82
N ALA A 33 12.62 -31.58 16.26
CA ALA A 33 11.53 -31.02 15.47
C ALA A 33 12.10 -29.84 14.71
N ARG A 34 12.28 -29.97 13.39
CA ARG A 34 12.55 -28.80 12.53
C ARG A 34 11.33 -27.89 12.57
N VAL A 35 11.27 -27.04 13.59
CA VAL A 35 10.48 -25.81 13.56
C VAL A 35 11.15 -24.97 12.49
N VAL A 36 10.62 -25.05 11.26
CA VAL A 36 10.90 -24.00 10.28
C VAL A 36 10.35 -22.74 10.93
N PRO A 37 11.19 -21.77 11.31
CA PRO A 37 10.67 -20.51 11.79
C PRO A 37 9.85 -19.94 10.64
N VAL A 38 8.52 -19.95 10.80
CA VAL A 38 7.67 -19.01 10.07
C VAL A 38 8.17 -17.67 10.57
N ALA A 39 8.96 -16.99 9.75
CA ALA A 39 9.16 -15.57 9.92
C ALA A 39 7.74 -15.01 10.04
N PRO A 40 7.37 -14.39 11.18
CA PRO A 40 6.13 -13.65 11.25
C PRO A 40 6.11 -12.78 9.99
N HIS A 41 5.00 -12.82 9.25
CA HIS A 41 4.80 -11.82 8.22
C HIS A 41 5.02 -10.50 8.93
N ASP A 42 6.12 -9.85 8.60
CA ASP A 42 6.48 -8.62 9.27
C ASP A 42 5.29 -7.66 9.02
N ILE A 43 5.00 -6.75 9.94
CA ILE A 43 3.93 -5.74 9.77
C ILE A 43 4.63 -4.44 10.10
N PRO A 44 4.59 -3.42 9.21
CA PRO A 44 5.32 -2.20 9.48
C PRO A 44 4.71 -1.61 10.75
N ALA A 45 5.55 -1.31 11.75
CA ALA A 45 5.08 -0.80 13.03
C ALA A 45 4.25 0.48 12.85
N ASP A 46 4.59 1.27 11.84
CA ASP A 46 3.87 2.45 11.39
C ASP A 46 4.09 2.70 9.90
N VAL A 47 3.11 3.37 9.26
CA VAL A 47 3.21 3.86 7.88
C VAL A 47 2.61 5.25 7.80
N ILE A 48 3.25 6.15 7.05
CA ILE A 48 2.73 7.49 6.80
C ILE A 48 2.04 7.49 5.43
N VAL A 49 0.72 7.63 5.44
CA VAL A 49 -0.09 7.88 4.24
C VAL A 49 -0.32 9.38 4.10
N ARG A 50 -0.11 9.94 2.90
CA ARG A 50 -0.41 11.35 2.61
C ARG A 50 -1.56 11.41 1.62
N ALA A 51 -2.66 12.07 1.98
CA ALA A 51 -3.82 12.24 1.11
C ALA A 51 -4.09 13.73 0.87
N PHE A 52 -4.42 14.07 -0.37
CA PHE A 52 -4.85 15.40 -0.79
C PHE A 52 -6.18 15.29 -1.51
N VAL A 53 -7.10 16.20 -1.22
CA VAL A 53 -8.43 16.24 -1.83
C VAL A 53 -8.67 17.57 -2.52
N LYS A 54 -9.27 17.54 -3.71
CA LYS A 54 -9.69 18.72 -4.47
C LYS A 54 -11.10 18.49 -5.02
N ALA A 55 -12.03 19.41 -4.77
CA ALA A 55 -13.33 19.43 -5.44
C ALA A 55 -13.24 20.29 -6.70
N GLU A 56 -13.61 19.75 -7.86
CA GLU A 56 -13.56 20.44 -9.16
C GLU A 56 -14.53 19.77 -10.16
N ASP A 57 -15.25 20.58 -10.95
CA ASP A 57 -16.16 20.12 -12.02
C ASP A 57 -17.20 19.07 -11.59
N GLY A 58 -17.76 19.23 -10.37
CA GLY A 58 -18.70 18.26 -9.81
C GLY A 58 -18.07 16.89 -9.53
N ALA A 59 -16.74 16.84 -9.38
CA ALA A 59 -15.98 15.67 -9.00
C ALA A 59 -15.11 15.97 -7.77
N LEU A 60 -14.83 14.93 -7.00
CA LEU A 60 -13.82 14.93 -5.96
C LEU A 60 -12.61 14.16 -6.47
N TRP A 61 -11.47 14.85 -6.46
CA TRP A 61 -10.17 14.31 -6.83
C TRP A 61 -9.40 14.00 -5.57
N LEU A 62 -9.04 12.73 -5.41
CA LEU A 62 -8.26 12.26 -4.27
C LEU A 62 -6.89 11.79 -4.77
N VAL A 63 -5.82 12.37 -4.21
CA VAL A 63 -4.45 11.93 -4.45
C VAL A 63 -3.92 11.28 -3.17
N ILE A 64 -3.57 10.00 -3.22
CA ILE A 64 -3.05 9.28 -2.06
C ILE A 64 -1.62 8.84 -2.34
N ARG A 65 -0.71 9.12 -1.41
CA ARG A 65 0.64 8.56 -1.36
C ARG A 65 0.75 7.51 -0.28
N VAL A 66 1.08 6.29 -0.68
CA VAL A 66 1.23 5.14 0.22
C VAL A 66 2.63 4.54 0.05
N PRO A 67 3.35 4.23 1.15
CA PRO A 67 4.58 3.46 1.06
C PRO A 67 4.32 2.11 0.39
N LEU A 68 5.16 1.71 -0.57
CA LEU A 68 5.02 0.41 -1.25
C LEU A 68 5.15 -0.75 -0.25
N THR A 69 5.92 -0.56 0.83
CA THR A 69 6.08 -1.50 1.94
C THR A 69 4.78 -1.79 2.70
N SER A 70 3.73 -0.97 2.54
CA SER A 70 2.41 -1.22 3.09
C SER A 70 1.60 -2.24 2.29
N MET A 71 1.99 -2.54 1.05
CA MET A 71 1.27 -3.43 0.13
C MET A 71 1.83 -4.85 0.17
N ARG A 72 1.68 -5.51 1.32
CA ARG A 72 2.48 -6.70 1.66
C ARG A 72 2.04 -7.99 1.00
N ASP A 73 0.77 -8.10 0.62
CA ASP A 73 0.25 -9.30 -0.04
C ASP A 73 0.35 -9.20 -1.58
N VAL A 74 1.16 -8.26 -2.06
CA VAL A 74 1.50 -8.10 -3.47
C VAL A 74 2.97 -8.46 -3.66
N ASN A 75 3.22 -9.53 -4.42
CA ASN A 75 4.57 -9.88 -4.83
C ASN A 75 4.99 -8.99 -6.00
N PHE A 76 5.64 -7.87 -5.70
CA PHE A 76 6.21 -7.01 -6.74
C PHE A 76 7.42 -7.69 -7.39
N PRO A 77 7.53 -7.66 -8.73
CA PRO A 77 8.71 -8.15 -9.41
C PRO A 77 9.96 -7.36 -8.99
N VAL A 78 11.06 -8.06 -8.76
CA VAL A 78 12.31 -7.47 -8.27
C VAL A 78 13.52 -7.88 -9.12
N ARG A 79 14.45 -6.96 -9.32
CA ARG A 79 15.76 -7.14 -9.96
C ARG A 79 16.86 -7.22 -8.93
N GLY A 80 17.74 -8.23 -9.09
CA GLY A 80 19.01 -8.30 -8.36
C GLY A 80 18.82 -8.29 -6.84
N PRO A 81 19.49 -7.41 -6.08
CA PRO A 81 19.42 -7.37 -4.61
C PRO A 81 18.05 -7.00 -3.99
N GLY A 82 16.96 -6.95 -4.75
CA GLY A 82 15.63 -6.57 -4.27
C GLY A 82 15.13 -5.20 -4.75
N TYR A 83 15.68 -4.66 -5.85
CA TYR A 83 15.15 -3.44 -6.47
C TYR A 83 13.84 -3.75 -7.19
N VAL A 84 12.82 -2.91 -7.06
CA VAL A 84 11.55 -3.11 -7.78
C VAL A 84 11.75 -2.94 -9.29
N GLU A 85 11.22 -3.88 -10.06
CA GLU A 85 11.11 -3.78 -11.50
C GLU A 85 9.94 -2.87 -11.87
N ILE A 86 10.23 -1.58 -12.13
CA ILE A 86 9.20 -0.54 -12.24
C ILE A 86 8.19 -0.81 -13.36
N GLU A 87 8.63 -1.30 -14.52
CA GLU A 87 7.71 -1.58 -15.64
C GLU A 87 6.69 -2.67 -15.28
N GLU A 88 7.16 -3.85 -14.86
CA GLU A 88 6.29 -4.97 -14.47
C GLU A 88 5.45 -4.64 -13.22
N ALA A 89 6.01 -3.92 -12.25
CA ALA A 89 5.28 -3.49 -11.05
C ALA A 89 4.18 -2.46 -11.37
N SER A 90 4.39 -1.61 -12.38
CA SER A 90 3.40 -0.61 -12.82
C SER A 90 2.18 -1.26 -13.48
N GLU A 91 2.32 -2.45 -14.06
CA GLU A 91 1.18 -3.20 -14.59
C GLU A 91 0.28 -3.75 -13.48
N LEU A 92 0.88 -4.15 -12.35
CA LEU A 92 0.15 -4.67 -11.19
C LEU A 92 -0.53 -3.55 -10.39
N ILE A 93 0.05 -2.36 -10.33
CA ILE A 93 -0.33 -1.36 -9.33
C ILE A 93 -1.73 -0.77 -9.52
N ALA A 94 -2.29 -0.79 -10.74
CA ALA A 94 -3.64 -0.31 -10.99
C ALA A 94 -4.71 -1.14 -10.27
N ASP A 95 -4.63 -2.45 -10.37
CA ASP A 95 -5.56 -3.37 -9.70
C ASP A 95 -5.34 -3.35 -8.19
N GLN A 96 -4.08 -3.28 -7.76
CA GLN A 96 -3.76 -3.24 -6.35
C GLN A 96 -4.18 -1.91 -5.70
N ALA A 97 -4.14 -0.78 -6.42
CA ALA A 97 -4.68 0.49 -5.94
C ALA A 97 -6.18 0.40 -5.68
N LYS A 98 -6.92 -0.38 -6.48
CA LYS A 98 -8.34 -0.60 -6.23
C LYS A 98 -8.55 -1.42 -4.97
N ILE A 99 -7.94 -2.60 -4.90
CA ILE A 99 -8.14 -3.58 -3.82
C ILE A 99 -7.68 -3.02 -2.47
N TRP A 100 -6.50 -2.42 -2.42
CA TRP A 100 -5.86 -2.02 -1.17
C TRP A 100 -6.25 -0.63 -0.71
N ILE A 101 -6.62 0.26 -1.63
CA ILE A 101 -6.86 1.67 -1.32
C ILE A 101 -8.30 2.06 -1.61
N ALA A 102 -8.74 2.01 -2.88
CA ALA A 102 -10.03 2.57 -3.26
C ALA A 102 -11.21 1.89 -2.55
N ASP A 103 -11.16 0.56 -2.40
CA ASP A 103 -12.24 -0.20 -1.77
C ASP A 103 -12.33 0.05 -0.24
N TYR A 104 -11.26 0.58 0.38
CA TYR A 104 -11.21 0.91 1.81
C TYR A 104 -11.38 2.41 2.11
N VAL A 105 -11.36 3.27 1.11
CA VAL A 105 -11.60 4.72 1.30
C VAL A 105 -13.09 4.98 1.40
N ALA A 106 -13.50 5.61 2.52
CA ALA A 106 -14.84 6.16 2.68
C ALA A 106 -14.77 7.69 2.72
N LEU A 107 -15.48 8.33 1.79
CA LEU A 107 -15.66 9.78 1.78
C LEU A 107 -17.13 10.10 2.05
N PHE A 108 -17.35 11.21 2.73
CA PHE A 108 -18.66 11.69 3.11
C PHE A 108 -18.82 13.14 2.67
N GLU A 109 -19.97 13.47 2.12
CA GLU A 109 -20.45 14.83 2.00
C GLU A 109 -21.47 15.05 3.12
N GLU A 110 -21.08 15.85 4.12
CA GLU A 110 -21.78 15.92 5.41
C GLU A 110 -21.92 14.52 6.04
N SER A 111 -23.15 14.01 6.15
CA SER A 111 -23.46 12.67 6.64
C SER A 111 -23.71 11.64 5.54
N THR A 112 -23.67 12.05 4.27
CA THR A 112 -23.97 11.17 3.13
C THR A 112 -22.70 10.54 2.61
N ARG A 113 -22.63 9.19 2.61
CA ARG A 113 -21.50 8.46 2.05
C ARG A 113 -21.47 8.64 0.52
N LEU A 114 -20.34 9.09 0.01
CA LEU A 114 -20.08 9.16 -1.42
C LEU A 114 -19.83 7.76 -2.00
N PRO A 115 -20.06 7.56 -3.32
CA PRO A 115 -19.76 6.29 -3.97
C PRO A 115 -18.30 5.86 -3.80
N THR A 116 -18.04 4.56 -3.97
CA THR A 116 -16.67 4.04 -3.97
C THR A 116 -15.83 4.79 -5.01
N PRO A 117 -14.61 5.22 -4.63
CA PRO A 117 -13.75 5.93 -5.55
C PRO A 117 -13.32 5.11 -6.76
N THR A 118 -13.31 5.73 -7.94
CA THR A 118 -12.77 5.11 -9.15
C THR A 118 -11.28 5.43 -9.28
N VAL A 119 -10.42 4.41 -9.40
CA VAL A 119 -9.01 4.60 -9.71
C VAL A 119 -8.87 5.07 -11.16
N VAL A 120 -8.34 6.28 -11.36
CA VAL A 120 -8.08 6.85 -12.69
C VAL A 120 -6.62 6.74 -13.10
N ALA A 121 -5.72 6.56 -12.14
CA ALA A 121 -4.31 6.25 -12.39
C ALA A 121 -3.66 5.74 -11.10
N ALA A 122 -2.65 4.88 -11.28
CA ALA A 122 -1.79 4.36 -10.24
C ALA A 122 -0.34 4.35 -10.75
N ARG A 123 0.64 4.64 -9.90
CA ARG A 123 2.07 4.72 -10.26
C ARG A 123 2.97 4.45 -9.07
N ILE A 124 4.19 3.96 -9.30
CA ILE A 124 5.27 3.73 -8.33
C ILE A 124 6.43 4.70 -8.61
#